data_AF-A0A4P6V174-F1
#
_entry.id   AF-A0A4P6V174-F1
#
_cell.length_a   1.000
_cell.length_b   1.000
_cell.length_c   1.000
_cell.angle_alpha   90.00
_cell.angle_beta   90.00
_cell.angle_gamma   90.00
#
_symmetry.space_group_name_H-M   'P 1'
#
loop_
_entity.id
_entity.type
_entity.pdbx_description
1 polymer ?
#
loop_
_entity_poly.entity_id
_entity_poly.type
_entity_poly.pdbx_seq_one_letter_code
_entity_poly.pdbx_strand_id
1 'polypeptide(L)'
;MGQILIRNIDDEVHARLKAQAAARGRSLEAHVRDLLSDSAKPSKTEVLARAAEIRKSFRGPPMTAEQHQARIEESKRALDERAGRLSDLARGTKD
;
A
#
# COMPACT_ATOMS: atom_id res chain seq x y z
N MET A 1 3.23 0.36 17.16
CA MET A 1 4.51 0.18 17.88
C MET A 1 4.58 -1.27 18.31
N GLY A 2 5.55 -2.03 17.80
CA GLY A 2 5.78 -3.42 18.19
C GLY A 2 7.20 -3.56 18.71
N GLN A 3 7.42 -4.47 19.67
CA GLN A 3 8.73 -4.76 20.24
C GLN A 3 9.03 -6.24 20.08
N ILE A 4 10.27 -6.57 19.72
CA ILE A 4 10.77 -7.95 19.61
C ILE A 4 11.97 -8.08 20.55
N LEU A 5 11.97 -9.11 21.40
CA LEU A 5 13.11 -9.50 22.21
C LEU A 5 13.75 -10.74 21.59
N ILE A 6 14.97 -10.61 21.09
CA ILE A 6 15.75 -11.73 20.55
C ILE A 6 16.74 -12.17 21.64
N ARG A 7 16.57 -13.40 22.14
CA ARG A 7 17.41 -13.99 23.20
C ARG A 7 18.41 -14.97 22.61
N ASN A 8 19.50 -15.23 23.34
CA ASN A 8 20.51 -16.22 22.99
C ASN A 8 21.12 -15.99 21.59
N ILE A 9 21.38 -14.74 21.23
CA ILE A 9 22.21 -14.42 20.07
C ILE A 9 23.66 -14.74 20.42
N ASP A 10 24.35 -15.40 19.50
CA ASP A 10 25.79 -15.62 19.58
C ASP A 10 26.54 -14.27 19.66
N ASP A 11 27.51 -14.18 20.57
CA ASP A 11 28.26 -12.95 20.80
C ASP A 11 29.00 -12.47 19.55
N GLU A 12 29.48 -13.37 18.70
CA GLU A 12 30.12 -13.04 17.44
C GLU A 12 29.12 -12.37 16.48
N VAL A 13 27.90 -12.91 16.40
CA VAL A 13 26.83 -12.34 15.57
C VAL A 13 26.46 -10.95 16.07
N HIS A 14 26.31 -10.77 17.39
CA HIS A 14 26.03 -9.47 17.99
C HIS A 14 27.15 -8.46 17.70
N ALA A 15 28.41 -8.86 17.86
CA ALA A 15 29.57 -8.02 17.58
C ALA A 15 29.63 -7.58 16.11
N ARG A 16 29.36 -8.51 15.17
CA ARG A 16 29.33 -8.21 13.74
C ARG A 16 28.22 -7.23 13.38
N LEU A 17 27.01 -7.40 13.92
CA LEU A 17 25.90 -6.46 13.69
C LEU A 17 26.22 -5.07 14.25
N LYS A 18 26.85 -5.00 15.42
CA LYS A 18 27.29 -3.73 16.01
C LYS A 18 28.34 -3.03 15.16
N ALA A 19 29.32 -3.77 14.63
CA ALA A 19 30.33 -3.24 13.72
C ALA A 19 29.71 -2.72 12.41
N GLN A 20 28.76 -3.45 11.82
CA GLN A 20 28.03 -3.01 10.64
C GLN A 20 27.22 -1.73 10.88
N ALA A 21 26.55 -1.63 12.04
CA ALA A 21 25.80 -0.44 12.41
C ALA A 21 26.72 0.78 12.57
N ALA A 22 27.86 0.60 13.25
CA ALA A 22 28.87 1.65 13.44
C ALA A 22 29.45 2.13 12.09
N ALA A 23 29.78 1.20 11.19
CA ALA A 23 30.26 1.54 9.84
C ALA A 23 29.26 2.37 9.02
N ARG A 24 27.96 2.26 9.32
CA ARG A 24 26.88 3.04 8.70
C ARG A 24 26.50 4.30 9.48
N GLY A 25 27.17 4.58 10.60
CA GLY A 25 26.86 5.72 11.46
C GLY A 25 25.47 5.63 12.12
N ARG A 26 24.96 4.42 12.37
CA ARG A 26 23.62 4.18 12.94
C ARG A 26 23.72 3.42 14.27
N SER A 27 22.67 3.52 15.09
CA SER A 27 22.53 2.64 16.25
C SER A 27 22.30 1.19 15.81
N LEU A 28 22.64 0.24 16.68
CA LEU A 28 22.39 -1.18 16.43
C LEU A 28 20.88 -1.45 16.22
N GLU A 29 20.04 -0.87 17.06
CA GLU A 29 18.58 -1.00 16.94
C GLU A 29 18.08 -0.49 15.58
N ALA A 30 18.57 0.66 15.11
CA ALA A 30 18.19 1.19 13.81
C ALA A 30 18.63 0.29 12.66
N HIS A 31 19.86 -0.22 12.70
CA HIS A 31 20.37 -1.16 11.70
C HIS A 31 19.56 -2.46 11.65
N VAL A 32 19.25 -3.05 12.80
CA VAL A 32 18.47 -4.30 12.88
C VAL A 32 17.02 -4.07 12.44
N ARG A 33 16.40 -2.96 12.84
CA ARG A 33 15.05 -2.60 12.39
C ARG A 33 14.99 -2.41 10.88
N ASP A 34 15.99 -1.77 10.27
CA ASP A 34 16.05 -1.59 8.82
C ASP A 34 16.20 -2.95 8.12
N LEU A 35 17.08 -3.82 8.63
CA LEU A 35 17.27 -5.18 8.11
C LEU A 35 15.98 -6.00 8.17
N LEU A 36 15.27 -5.97 9.30
CA LEU A 36 13.99 -6.66 9.45
C LEU A 36 12.94 -6.08 8.52
N SER A 37 12.87 -4.75 8.39
CA SER A 37 11.93 -4.06 7.50
C SER A 37 12.17 -4.42 6.04
N ASP A 38 13.44 -4.47 5.62
CA ASP A 38 13.81 -4.89 4.26
C ASP A 38 13.49 -6.36 4.02
N SER A 39 13.72 -7.23 4.99
CA SER A 39 13.39 -8.67 4.90
C SER A 39 11.88 -8.95 4.85
N ALA A 40 11.08 -8.05 5.44
CA ALA A 40 9.62 -8.17 5.48
C ALA A 40 8.93 -7.61 4.21
N LYS A 41 9.68 -7.02 3.28
CA LYS A 41 9.12 -6.58 2.00
C LYS A 41 8.61 -7.78 1.21
N PRO A 42 7.45 -7.68 0.53
CA PRO A 42 6.95 -8.76 -0.30
C PRO A 42 7.92 -9.07 -1.43
N SER A 43 8.05 -10.35 -1.75
CA SER A 43 8.81 -10.79 -2.90
C SER A 43 8.23 -10.24 -4.20
N LYS A 44 9.06 -10.16 -5.24
CA LYS A 44 8.60 -9.76 -6.59
C LYS A 44 7.41 -10.62 -7.07
N THR A 45 7.42 -11.91 -6.77
CA THR A 45 6.35 -12.84 -7.13
C THR A 45 5.04 -12.47 -6.45
N GLU A 46 5.06 -12.16 -5.15
CA GLU A 46 3.87 -11.73 -4.40
C GLU A 46 3.34 -10.40 -4.92
N VAL A 47 4.22 -9.44 -5.22
CA VAL A 47 3.83 -8.16 -5.83
C VAL A 47 3.18 -8.39 -7.20
N LEU A 48 3.75 -9.25 -8.04
CA LEU A 48 3.19 -9.57 -9.36
C LEU A 48 1.85 -10.29 -9.27
N ALA A 49 1.70 -11.22 -8.33
CA ALA A 49 0.44 -11.90 -8.06
C ALA A 49 -0.63 -10.90 -7.61
N ARG A 50 -0.29 -10.01 -6.67
CA ARG A 50 -1.19 -8.94 -6.22
C ARG A 50 -1.60 -8.02 -7.37
N ALA A 51 -0.66 -7.64 -8.22
CA ALA A 51 -0.94 -6.82 -9.40
C ALA A 51 -1.84 -7.55 -10.41
N ALA A 52 -1.69 -8.86 -10.57
CA ALA A 52 -2.56 -9.67 -11.43
C ALA A 52 -4.00 -9.71 -10.90
N GLU A 53 -4.19 -9.86 -9.59
CA GLU A 53 -5.52 -9.82 -8.98
C GLU A 53 -6.19 -8.46 -9.14
N ILE A 54 -5.45 -7.36 -8.92
CA ILE A 54 -5.95 -6.02 -9.20
C ILE A 54 -6.36 -5.89 -10.67
N ARG A 55 -5.50 -6.32 -11.62
CA ARG A 55 -5.82 -6.29 -13.05
C ARG A 55 -7.07 -7.08 -13.40
N LYS A 56 -7.32 -8.22 -12.77
CA LYS A 56 -8.56 -9.00 -12.97
C LYS A 56 -9.79 -8.19 -12.54
N SER A 57 -9.75 -7.53 -11.38
CA SER A 57 -10.85 -6.71 -10.88
C SER A 57 -11.17 -5.50 -11.75
N PHE A 58 -10.19 -4.98 -12.50
CA PHE A 58 -10.37 -3.86 -13.43
C PHE A 58 -10.57 -4.30 -14.89
N ARG A 59 -10.64 -5.60 -15.18
CA ARG A 59 -10.81 -6.10 -16.55
C ARG A 59 -12.28 -5.98 -16.96
N GLY A 60 -12.64 -4.87 -17.60
CA GLY A 60 -13.87 -4.75 -18.37
C GLY A 60 -13.81 -5.58 -19.66
N PRO A 61 -14.95 -5.78 -20.36
CA PRO A 61 -14.92 -6.30 -21.73
C PRO A 61 -14.01 -5.42 -22.61
N PRO A 62 -13.41 -5.97 -23.68
CA PRO A 62 -12.69 -5.16 -24.65
C PRO A 62 -13.65 -4.10 -25.20
N MET A 63 -13.21 -2.84 -25.20
CA MET A 63 -14.01 -1.70 -25.63
C MET A 63 -13.19 -0.84 -26.59
N THR A 64 -13.85 -0.22 -27.56
CA THR A 64 -13.24 0.80 -28.42
C THR A 64 -12.98 2.08 -27.63
N ALA A 65 -12.16 2.98 -28.18
CA ALA A 65 -11.91 4.28 -27.57
C ALA A 65 -13.21 5.09 -27.38
N GLU A 66 -14.14 5.03 -28.35
CA GLU A 66 -15.43 5.73 -28.24
C GLU A 66 -16.30 5.12 -27.13
N GLN A 67 -16.34 3.80 -27.03
CA GLN A 67 -17.07 3.12 -25.97
C GLN A 67 -16.49 3.46 -24.59
N HIS A 68 -15.16 3.55 -24.49
CA HIS A 68 -14.48 3.96 -23.25
C HIS A 68 -14.83 5.41 -22.89
N GLN A 69 -14.85 6.32 -23.87
CA GLN A 69 -15.24 7.71 -23.66
C GLN A 69 -16.70 7.82 -23.19
N ALA A 70 -17.62 7.10 -23.83
CA ALA A 70 -19.03 7.08 -23.43
C ALA A 70 -19.23 6.60 -21.99
N ARG A 71 -18.52 5.53 -21.59
CA ARG A 71 -18.53 4.98 -20.23
C ARG A 71 -18.03 5.98 -19.18
N ILE A 72 -16.99 6.74 -19.51
CA ILE A 72 -16.45 7.79 -18.65
C ILE A 72 -17.48 8.90 -18.45
N GLU A 73 -18.10 9.38 -19.53
CA GLU A 73 -19.09 10.44 -19.46
C GLU A 73 -20.37 10.01 -18.71
N GLU A 74 -20.82 8.77 -18.90
CA GLU A 74 -21.91 8.18 -18.13
C GLU A 74 -21.57 8.14 -16.63
N SER A 75 -20.36 7.68 -16.28
CA SER A 75 -19.92 7.62 -14.88
C SER A 75 -19.85 9.01 -14.23
N LYS A 76 -19.35 10.02 -14.96
CA LYS A 76 -19.32 11.41 -14.48
C LYS A 76 -20.72 11.95 -14.20
N ARG A 77 -21.65 11.76 -15.13
CA ARG A 77 -23.06 12.17 -14.95
C ARG A 77 -23.69 11.51 -13.72
N ALA A 78 -23.48 10.21 -13.54
CA ALA A 78 -24.00 9.49 -12.38
C ALA A 78 -23.44 10.00 -11.05
N LEU A 79 -22.17 10.42 -11.04
CA LEU A 79 -21.54 11.03 -9.86
C LEU A 79 -22.10 12.43 -9.58
N ASP A 80 -22.29 13.25 -10.61
CA ASP A 80 -22.87 14.59 -10.48
C ASP A 80 -24.31 14.53 -9.95
N GLU A 81 -25.13 13.61 -10.48
CA GLU A 81 -26.48 13.38 -9.97
C GLU A 81 -26.48 12.92 -8.50
N ARG A 82 -25.54 12.05 -8.14
CA ARG A 82 -25.39 11.58 -6.76
C ARG A 82 -24.97 12.72 -5.83
N ALA A 83 -24.06 13.59 -6.27
CA ALA A 83 -23.66 14.77 -5.53
C ALA A 83 -24.82 15.76 -5.35
N GLY A 84 -25.64 15.97 -6.39
CA GLY A 84 -26.86 16.76 -6.33
C GLY A 84 -27.84 16.22 -5.28
N ARG A 85 -28.15 14.91 -5.33
CA ARG A 85 -29.03 14.26 -4.35
C ARG A 85 -28.53 14.38 -2.91
N LEU A 86 -27.22 14.27 -2.70
CA LEU A 86 -26.60 14.45 -1.38
C LEU A 86 -26.71 15.91 -0.89
N SER A 87 -26.55 16.88 -1.80
CA SER A 87 -26.74 18.30 -1.51
C SER A 87 -28.20 18.62 -1.13
N ASP A 88 -29.17 18.06 -1.84
CA ASP A 88 -30.59 18.23 -1.53
C ASP A 88 -30.96 17.65 -0.17
N LEU A 89 -30.45 16.45 0.15
CA LEU A 89 -30.67 15.80 1.44
C LEU A 89 -30.09 16.62 2.60
N ALA A 90 -28.91 17.20 2.42
CA ALA A 90 -28.27 18.05 3.44
C ALA A 90 -29.00 19.39 3.67
N ARG A 91 -29.78 19.87 2.68
CA ARG A 91 -30.63 21.06 2.82
C ARG A 91 -31.96 20.77 3.51
N GLY A 92 -32.53 19.58 3.33
CA GLY A 92 -33.82 19.18 3.92
C GLY A 92 -33.79 18.81 5.41
N THR A 93 -32.62 18.68 6.02
CA THR A 93 -32.47 18.36 7.46
C THR A 93 -32.40 19.60 8.37
N LYS A 94 -32.77 20.78 7.87
CA LYS A 94 -32.61 22.06 8.58
C LYS A 94 -33.93 22.72 9.03
N ASP A 95 -35.05 22.03 8.83
CA ASP A 95 -36.38 22.38 9.36
C ASP A 95 -36.76 21.43 10.51
#